data_AF-A0AA36CWJ1-F1
#
_entry.id   AF-A0AA36CWJ1-F1
#
_cell.length_a   1.000
_cell.length_b   1.000
_cell.length_c   1.000
_cell.angle_alpha   90.00
_cell.angle_beta   90.00
_cell.angle_gamma   90.00
#
_symmetry.space_group_name_H-M   'P 1'
#
loop_
_entity.id
_entity.type
_entity.pdbx_description
1 polymer ?
#
loop_
_entity_poly.entity_id
_entity_poly.type
_entity_poly.pdbx_seq_one_letter_code
_entity_poly.pdbx_strand_id
1 'polypeptide(L)'
;MSPIKAQPLKPKLDLPHQNGSGGGFKNDTTMQLTPEPIRRCRSPSPVVQHTGFMDQLSVKPLRRTRSARSASPAVHRSVHITADHGVLIKKTWQRVPKNQFGETLIQDLANRIGRESFGPDPTSYERHARHFVDLIQSAVDNLADLEEALKPWLTVLGRGHVGFRIKSKHWDSFGESVLATVSIYIGPGRQHKETVKAWMLLSSFLADRLGAACRSTNLSPMVTPRLQLMTFVQP
;
A
#
# COMPACT_ATOMS: atom_id res chain seq x y z
N MET A 1 -16.60 36.26 56.08
CA MET A 1 -16.09 35.27 55.11
C MET A 1 -14.88 35.89 54.43
N SER A 2 -13.68 35.43 54.80
CA SER A 2 -12.40 36.01 54.36
C SER A 2 -11.93 35.41 53.04
N PRO A 3 -11.24 36.17 52.17
CA PRO A 3 -10.80 35.68 50.87
C PRO A 3 -9.52 34.82 50.98
N ILE A 4 -9.51 33.72 50.24
CA ILE A 4 -8.41 32.75 50.13
C ILE A 4 -7.27 33.36 49.31
N LYS A 5 -6.08 33.43 49.91
CA LYS A 5 -4.85 33.97 49.32
C LYS A 5 -4.11 32.85 48.57
N ALA A 6 -3.88 33.03 47.27
CA ALA A 6 -3.07 32.14 46.44
C ALA A 6 -1.57 32.27 46.76
N GLN A 7 -0.84 31.15 46.77
CA GLN A 7 0.62 31.11 46.83
C GLN A 7 1.20 30.58 45.50
N PRO A 8 2.34 31.13 45.02
CA PRO A 8 3.06 30.59 43.86
C PRO A 8 4.19 29.64 44.29
N LEU A 9 4.23 28.43 43.72
CA LEU A 9 5.34 27.49 43.86
C LEU A 9 6.25 27.56 42.63
N LYS A 10 7.55 27.69 42.91
CA LYS A 10 8.67 27.91 41.99
C LYS A 10 9.07 26.62 41.24
N PRO A 11 9.68 26.71 40.05
CA PRO A 11 10.22 25.55 39.33
C PRO A 11 11.55 25.09 39.93
N LYS A 12 11.70 23.77 40.12
CA LYS A 12 12.94 23.12 40.55
C LYS A 12 13.66 22.59 39.31
N LEU A 13 14.77 23.24 38.96
CA LEU A 13 15.80 22.69 38.08
C LEU A 13 16.57 21.62 38.86
N ASP A 14 16.65 20.41 38.34
CA ASP A 14 17.67 19.43 38.70
C ASP A 14 18.14 18.72 37.41
N LEU A 15 19.33 19.11 36.94
CA LEU A 15 20.17 18.32 36.03
C LEU A 15 21.02 17.37 36.88
N PRO A 16 21.28 16.14 36.41
CA PRO A 16 22.65 15.68 36.52
C PRO A 16 23.18 14.90 35.30
N HIS A 17 24.44 15.24 35.00
CA HIS A 17 25.57 14.37 34.62
C HIS A 17 25.40 13.38 33.46
N GLN A 18 26.03 13.76 32.33
CA GLN A 18 26.58 12.82 31.37
C GLN A 18 27.91 12.27 31.89
N ASN A 19 28.10 10.96 31.83
CA ASN A 19 29.41 10.34 31.97
C ASN A 19 29.48 9.04 31.16
N GLY A 20 30.55 8.91 30.37
CA GLY A 20 31.20 7.62 30.13
C GLY A 20 30.98 6.94 28.78
N SER A 21 32.02 7.01 27.94
CA SER A 21 32.72 5.87 27.30
C SER A 21 31.89 4.97 26.36
N GLY A 22 32.20 4.92 25.06
CA GLY A 22 33.49 4.45 24.56
C GLY A 22 33.32 3.02 24.05
N GLY A 23 33.04 2.86 22.75
CA GLY A 23 32.83 1.56 22.11
C GLY A 23 33.14 1.64 20.63
N GLY A 24 34.42 1.52 20.28
CA GLY A 24 34.87 1.39 18.91
C GLY A 24 34.51 0.01 18.35
N PHE A 25 33.64 -0.03 17.35
CA PHE A 25 33.40 -1.23 16.55
C PHE A 25 34.25 -1.17 15.29
N LYS A 26 35.27 -2.03 15.23
CA LYS A 26 35.98 -2.39 13.99
C LYS A 26 35.38 -3.71 13.52
N ASN A 27 34.62 -3.67 12.42
CA ASN A 27 34.16 -4.88 11.73
C ASN A 27 34.72 -4.85 10.29
N ASP A 28 35.97 -5.29 10.13
CA ASP A 28 36.48 -5.72 8.84
C ASP A 28 36.22 -7.22 8.71
N THR A 29 35.29 -7.60 7.84
CA THR A 29 35.19 -8.97 7.34
C THR A 29 34.85 -8.91 5.85
N THR A 30 35.92 -8.85 5.08
CA THR A 30 36.00 -9.13 3.65
C THR A 30 35.52 -10.55 3.38
N MET A 31 34.35 -10.69 2.74
CA MET A 31 33.96 -11.91 2.04
C MET A 31 34.08 -11.66 0.54
N GLN A 32 35.16 -12.18 -0.03
CA GLN A 32 35.35 -12.26 -1.49
C GLN A 32 34.35 -13.28 -2.05
N LEU A 33 33.52 -12.86 -3.00
CA LEU A 33 32.77 -13.76 -3.87
C LEU A 33 33.44 -13.76 -5.24
N THR A 34 33.96 -14.93 -5.61
CA THR A 34 34.50 -15.23 -6.93
C THR A 34 33.37 -15.36 -7.97
N PRO A 35 33.56 -14.89 -9.21
CA PRO A 35 32.60 -15.05 -10.28
C PRO A 35 32.85 -16.35 -11.07
N GLU A 36 31.85 -17.24 -11.11
CA GLU A 36 31.84 -18.41 -12.01
C GLU A 36 31.25 -18.02 -13.39
N PRO A 37 31.89 -18.44 -14.51
CA PRO A 37 31.58 -17.94 -15.84
C PRO A 37 30.41 -18.64 -16.57
N ILE A 38 29.75 -17.80 -17.38
CA ILE A 38 28.73 -18.06 -18.39
C ILE A 38 29.19 -19.15 -19.37
N ARG A 39 28.45 -20.27 -19.43
CA ARG A 39 28.57 -21.25 -20.52
C ARG A 39 27.87 -20.74 -21.78
N ARG A 40 28.69 -20.41 -22.78
CA ARG A 40 28.38 -20.30 -24.21
C ARG A 40 28.18 -21.68 -24.85
N CYS A 41 27.70 -21.63 -26.11
CA CYS A 41 27.69 -22.65 -27.18
C CYS A 41 26.34 -23.38 -27.29
N ARG A 42 25.67 -23.50 -28.46
CA ARG A 42 26.15 -23.60 -29.84
C ARG A 42 25.11 -23.08 -30.85
N SER A 43 25.56 -22.34 -31.87
CA SER A 43 25.15 -22.54 -33.28
C SER A 43 26.07 -23.65 -33.86
N PRO A 44 25.83 -24.33 -35.02
CA PRO A 44 25.22 -23.83 -36.26
C PRO A 44 24.33 -24.83 -37.06
N SER A 45 23.79 -24.30 -38.17
CA SER A 45 23.21 -24.81 -39.45
C SER A 45 23.55 -26.26 -39.91
N PRO A 46 23.12 -26.80 -41.10
CA PRO A 46 22.44 -26.17 -42.26
C PRO A 46 21.47 -27.06 -43.12
N VAL A 47 21.01 -26.48 -44.23
CA VAL A 47 20.71 -27.08 -45.56
C VAL A 47 19.49 -28.03 -45.69
N VAL A 48 18.58 -27.72 -46.63
CA VAL A 48 18.35 -28.45 -47.89
C VAL A 48 17.34 -27.66 -48.73
N GLN A 49 17.75 -27.34 -49.96
CA GLN A 49 16.89 -26.87 -51.05
C GLN A 49 16.12 -28.07 -51.62
N HIS A 50 14.83 -27.93 -51.88
CA HIS A 50 14.17 -28.77 -52.87
C HIS A 50 13.15 -27.99 -53.69
N THR A 51 13.26 -28.22 -54.98
CA THR A 51 12.48 -27.81 -56.14
C THR A 51 11.02 -28.28 -56.06
N GLY A 52 10.10 -27.60 -56.74
CA GLY A 52 8.77 -28.17 -57.00
C GLY A 52 7.68 -27.16 -57.32
N PHE A 53 7.49 -26.91 -58.61
CA PHE A 53 6.43 -26.15 -59.23
C PHE A 53 5.17 -27.04 -59.33
N MET A 54 3.99 -26.61 -58.85
CA MET A 54 2.69 -26.66 -59.55
C MET A 54 1.49 -26.29 -58.65
N ASP A 55 0.74 -25.31 -59.16
CA ASP A 55 -0.72 -25.13 -59.19
C ASP A 55 -1.62 -25.33 -57.96
N GLN A 56 -2.33 -24.21 -57.68
CA GLN A 56 -3.79 -24.11 -57.53
C GLN A 56 -4.47 -24.93 -56.43
N LEU A 57 -5.05 -24.23 -55.44
CA LEU A 57 -6.46 -24.35 -55.02
C LEU A 57 -6.76 -23.36 -53.86
N SER A 58 -7.56 -22.33 -54.18
CA SER A 58 -8.57 -21.64 -53.34
C SER A 58 -8.32 -21.50 -51.83
N VAL A 59 -7.78 -20.34 -51.41
CA VAL A 59 -7.76 -19.93 -49.99
C VAL A 59 -8.98 -19.07 -49.69
N LYS A 60 -9.99 -19.67 -49.04
CA LYS A 60 -11.08 -18.94 -48.39
C LYS A 60 -10.51 -18.06 -47.27
N PRO A 61 -10.85 -16.76 -47.17
CA PRO A 61 -10.43 -15.95 -46.05
C PRO A 61 -11.15 -16.42 -44.78
N LEU A 62 -10.41 -17.06 -43.88
CA LEU A 62 -10.85 -17.33 -42.51
C LEU A 62 -11.18 -15.99 -41.85
N ARG A 63 -12.48 -15.72 -41.72
CA ARG A 63 -13.02 -14.68 -40.83
C ARG A 63 -12.41 -14.88 -39.45
N ARG A 64 -11.41 -14.06 -39.13
CA ARG A 64 -10.94 -13.86 -37.75
C ARG A 64 -12.07 -13.16 -37.01
N THR A 65 -13.01 -13.94 -36.48
CA THR A 65 -13.88 -13.48 -35.41
C THR A 65 -12.97 -13.10 -34.26
N ARG A 66 -12.66 -11.81 -34.15
CA ARG A 66 -12.26 -11.22 -32.89
C ARG A 66 -13.43 -11.47 -31.96
N SER A 67 -13.37 -12.60 -31.25
CA SER A 67 -14.12 -12.82 -30.04
C SER A 67 -13.75 -11.64 -29.14
N ALA A 68 -14.60 -10.61 -29.19
CA ALA A 68 -14.68 -9.62 -28.16
C ALA A 68 -14.96 -10.45 -26.90
N ARG A 69 -13.90 -10.71 -26.13
CA ARG A 69 -14.05 -11.12 -24.74
C ARG A 69 -14.92 -10.05 -24.13
N SER A 70 -16.20 -10.38 -24.03
CA SER A 70 -17.21 -9.69 -23.26
C SER A 70 -16.53 -9.33 -21.95
N ALA A 71 -16.31 -8.03 -21.74
CA ALA A 71 -15.90 -7.51 -20.46
C ALA A 71 -17.09 -7.72 -19.54
N SER A 72 -17.21 -8.95 -19.01
CA SER A 72 -18.18 -9.25 -17.96
C SER A 72 -18.00 -8.19 -16.87
N PRO A 73 -19.08 -7.56 -16.40
CA PRO A 73 -19.01 -6.63 -15.29
C PRO A 73 -18.21 -7.29 -14.18
N ALA A 74 -17.15 -6.62 -13.71
CA ALA A 74 -16.29 -7.15 -12.67
C ALA A 74 -17.19 -7.57 -11.50
N VAL A 75 -17.32 -8.89 -11.31
CA VAL A 75 -18.08 -9.46 -10.19
C VAL A 75 -17.52 -8.80 -8.95
N HIS A 76 -18.40 -8.12 -8.20
CA HIS A 76 -18.06 -7.45 -6.96
C HIS A 76 -17.51 -8.52 -6.01
N ARG A 77 -16.18 -8.67 -5.95
CA ARG A 77 -15.56 -9.63 -5.05
C ARG A 77 -15.76 -9.11 -3.64
N SER A 78 -16.75 -9.66 -2.95
CA SER A 78 -16.92 -9.44 -1.53
C SER A 78 -15.69 -9.97 -0.82
N VAL A 79 -14.91 -9.09 -0.19
CA VAL A 79 -13.78 -9.52 0.62
C VAL A 79 -14.32 -10.14 1.89
N HIS A 80 -14.12 -11.45 2.04
CA HIS A 80 -14.63 -12.19 3.19
C HIS A 80 -13.60 -12.18 4.32
N ILE A 81 -13.65 -11.15 5.17
CA ILE A 81 -12.93 -11.12 6.44
C ILE A 81 -13.79 -11.83 7.49
N THR A 82 -13.33 -13.00 7.96
CA THR A 82 -14.03 -13.75 9.01
C THR A 82 -13.83 -13.09 10.38
N ALA A 83 -14.64 -13.47 11.36
CA ALA A 83 -14.46 -13.02 12.75
C ALA A 83 -13.04 -13.36 13.28
N ASP A 84 -12.54 -14.55 12.96
CA ASP A 84 -11.19 -14.99 13.33
C ASP A 84 -10.10 -14.12 12.69
N HIS A 85 -10.23 -13.79 11.40
CA HIS A 85 -9.34 -12.83 10.75
C HIS A 85 -9.39 -11.48 11.48
N GLY A 86 -10.59 -11.04 11.89
CA GLY A 86 -10.77 -9.80 12.64
C GLY A 86 -10.01 -9.78 13.97
N VAL A 87 -10.04 -10.89 14.71
CA VAL A 87 -9.27 -11.04 15.97
C VAL A 87 -7.76 -10.93 15.70
N LEU A 88 -7.25 -11.59 14.65
CA LEU A 88 -5.83 -11.54 14.29
C LEU A 88 -5.37 -10.16 13.85
N ILE A 89 -6.19 -9.46 13.06
CA ILE A 89 -5.95 -8.08 12.61
C ILE A 89 -5.89 -7.16 13.83
N LYS A 90 -6.93 -7.18 14.68
CA LYS A 90 -6.98 -6.33 15.89
C LYS A 90 -5.79 -6.59 16.80
N LYS A 91 -5.48 -7.86 17.10
CA LYS A 91 -4.36 -8.24 17.96
C LYS A 91 -3.01 -7.75 17.42
N THR A 92 -2.78 -7.89 16.11
CA THR A 92 -1.56 -7.41 15.47
C THR A 92 -1.52 -5.88 15.47
N TRP A 93 -2.63 -5.22 15.12
CA TRP A 93 -2.72 -3.77 15.08
C TRP A 93 -2.42 -3.11 16.43
N GLN A 94 -2.82 -3.72 17.54
CA GLN A 94 -2.50 -3.23 18.89
C GLN A 94 -1.00 -3.20 19.20
N ARG A 95 -0.19 -4.02 18.50
CA ARG A 95 1.27 -4.06 18.67
C ARG A 95 2.01 -3.07 17.77
N VAL A 96 1.35 -2.54 16.77
CA VAL A 96 1.96 -1.66 15.76
C VAL A 96 2.07 -0.23 16.32
N PRO A 97 3.28 0.33 16.48
CA PRO A 97 3.48 1.73 16.83
C PRO A 97 2.98 2.64 15.70
N LYS A 98 1.92 3.41 15.98
CA LYS A 98 1.17 4.18 14.98
C LYS A 98 2.00 5.27 14.31
N ASN A 99 2.82 5.96 15.10
CA ASN A 99 3.76 6.97 14.62
C ASN A 99 4.75 6.40 13.58
N GLN A 100 5.37 5.26 13.87
CA GLN A 100 6.33 4.62 12.97
C GLN A 100 5.65 3.94 11.77
N PHE A 101 4.42 3.45 11.94
CA PHE A 101 3.69 2.78 10.87
C PHE A 101 3.47 3.69 9.66
N GLY A 102 2.95 4.91 9.88
CA GLY A 102 2.70 5.86 8.80
C GLY A 102 3.97 6.23 8.04
N GLU A 103 5.05 6.51 8.76
CA GLU A 103 6.37 6.84 8.20
C GLU A 103 6.98 5.69 7.39
N THR A 104 6.93 4.47 7.94
CA THR A 104 7.47 3.28 7.27
C THR A 104 6.68 2.96 6.00
N LEU A 105 5.35 3.04 6.08
CA LEU A 105 4.46 2.76 4.96
C LEU A 105 4.69 3.76 3.82
N ILE A 106 4.73 5.07 4.12
CA ILE A 106 4.92 6.06 3.06
C ILE A 106 6.31 5.98 2.44
N GLN A 107 7.34 5.66 3.24
CA GLN A 107 8.69 5.47 2.72
C GLN A 107 8.76 4.26 1.78
N ASP A 108 8.18 3.12 2.15
CA ASP A 108 8.12 1.94 1.29
C ASP A 108 7.30 2.21 0.02
N LEU A 109 6.13 2.85 0.16
CA LEU A 109 5.28 3.18 -0.99
C LEU A 109 5.99 4.13 -1.95
N ALA A 110 6.63 5.18 -1.45
CA ALA A 110 7.39 6.12 -2.26
C ALA A 110 8.57 5.46 -2.98
N ASN A 111 9.21 4.46 -2.37
CA ASN A 111 10.25 3.66 -3.02
C ASN A 111 9.68 2.82 -4.19
N ARG A 112 8.41 2.38 -4.11
CA ARG A 112 7.74 1.60 -5.16
C ARG A 112 7.21 2.46 -6.32
N ILE A 113 6.60 3.60 -6.01
CA ILE A 113 5.84 4.40 -6.99
C ILE A 113 6.49 5.74 -7.36
N GLY A 114 7.65 6.05 -6.77
CA GLY A 114 8.36 7.32 -6.97
C GLY A 114 7.86 8.41 -6.03
N ARG A 115 8.80 9.23 -5.53
CA ARG A 115 8.49 10.29 -4.55
C ARG A 115 7.64 11.39 -5.15
N GLU A 116 7.77 11.61 -6.45
CA GLU A 116 7.04 12.60 -7.24
C GLU A 116 5.53 12.33 -7.28
N SER A 117 5.10 11.10 -7.00
CA SER A 117 3.68 10.73 -6.92
C SER A 117 2.94 11.46 -5.79
N PHE A 118 3.66 11.98 -4.80
CA PHE A 118 3.11 12.74 -3.66
C PHE A 118 3.16 14.26 -3.84
N GLY A 119 3.65 14.73 -4.99
CA GLY A 119 3.80 16.16 -5.31
C GLY A 119 5.06 16.80 -4.71
N PRO A 120 5.29 18.09 -5.03
CA PRO A 120 6.49 18.81 -4.60
C PRO A 120 6.43 19.33 -3.16
N ASP A 121 5.26 19.30 -2.53
CA ASP A 121 5.05 19.81 -1.16
C ASP A 121 5.71 18.86 -0.14
N PRO A 122 6.70 19.33 0.64
CA PRO A 122 7.38 18.49 1.63
C PRO A 122 6.44 18.02 2.76
N THR A 123 5.38 18.77 3.06
CA THR A 123 4.40 18.41 4.10
C THR A 123 3.42 17.33 3.62
N SER A 124 3.38 17.05 2.31
CA SER A 124 2.53 16.01 1.73
C SER A 124 2.83 14.64 2.34
N TYR A 125 4.11 14.34 2.59
CA TYR A 125 4.52 13.07 3.16
C TYR A 125 3.97 12.86 4.57
N GLU A 126 4.14 13.86 5.42
CA GLU A 126 3.66 13.80 6.80
C GLU A 126 2.13 13.68 6.87
N ARG A 127 1.43 14.40 5.99
CA ARG A 127 -0.04 14.32 5.90
C ARG A 127 -0.50 12.92 5.45
N HIS A 128 0.12 12.36 4.42
CA HIS A 128 -0.19 11.00 3.97
C HIS A 128 0.12 9.95 5.03
N ALA A 129 1.25 10.06 5.75
CA ALA A 129 1.61 9.17 6.84
C ALA A 129 0.51 9.11 7.92
N ARG A 130 -0.01 10.28 8.34
CA ARG A 130 -1.13 10.36 9.29
C ARG A 130 -2.41 9.76 8.71
N HIS A 131 -2.77 10.13 7.49
CA HIS A 131 -3.99 9.62 6.85
C HIS A 131 -3.97 8.09 6.64
N PHE A 132 -2.80 7.48 6.40
CA PHE A 132 -2.70 6.03 6.34
C PHE A 132 -2.98 5.37 7.70
N VAL A 133 -2.47 5.94 8.79
CA VAL A 133 -2.75 5.45 10.14
C VAL A 133 -4.25 5.54 10.42
N ASP A 134 -4.85 6.69 10.15
CA ASP A 134 -6.28 6.91 10.41
C ASP A 134 -7.13 5.94 9.58
N LEU A 135 -6.79 5.75 8.30
CA LEU A 135 -7.49 4.84 7.39
C LEU A 135 -7.46 3.40 7.91
N ILE A 136 -6.28 2.92 8.29
CA ILE A 136 -6.12 1.56 8.83
C ILE A 136 -6.83 1.44 10.18
N GLN A 137 -6.76 2.45 11.05
CA GLN A 137 -7.45 2.45 12.33
C GLN A 137 -8.97 2.29 12.16
N SER A 138 -9.60 3.12 11.32
CA SER A 138 -11.03 2.98 11.06
C SER A 138 -11.40 1.65 10.40
N ALA A 139 -10.54 1.12 9.53
CA ALA A 139 -10.76 -0.18 8.94
C ALA A 139 -10.75 -1.29 10.01
N VAL A 140 -9.81 -1.23 10.96
CA VAL A 140 -9.70 -2.17 12.08
C VAL A 140 -10.87 -2.06 13.05
N ASP A 141 -11.36 -0.85 13.30
CA ASP A 141 -12.49 -0.61 14.20
C ASP A 141 -13.81 -1.15 13.60
N ASN A 142 -13.94 -1.15 12.26
CA ASN A 142 -15.16 -1.48 11.54
C ASN A 142 -15.09 -2.80 10.74
N LEU A 143 -14.27 -3.78 11.15
CA LEU A 143 -14.09 -5.04 10.41
C LEU A 143 -15.37 -5.86 10.17
N ALA A 144 -16.41 -5.69 11.01
CA ALA A 144 -17.67 -6.39 10.85
C ALA A 144 -18.57 -5.81 9.74
N ASP A 145 -18.38 -4.53 9.41
CA ASP A 145 -19.16 -3.80 8.38
C ASP A 145 -18.24 -2.88 7.57
N LEU A 146 -17.16 -3.48 7.04
CA LEU A 146 -16.06 -2.73 6.45
C LEU A 146 -16.49 -1.93 5.21
N GLU A 147 -17.39 -2.49 4.41
CA GLU A 147 -17.84 -1.89 3.16
C GLU A 147 -18.68 -0.65 3.40
N GLU A 148 -19.75 -0.72 4.21
CA GLU A 148 -20.61 0.44 4.43
C GLU A 148 -19.95 1.48 5.34
N ALA A 149 -19.20 1.06 6.37
CA ALA A 149 -18.54 2.00 7.29
C ALA A 149 -17.46 2.86 6.60
N LEU A 150 -16.66 2.28 5.69
CA LEU A 150 -15.58 3.00 5.04
C LEU A 150 -15.99 3.73 3.76
N LYS A 151 -17.12 3.38 3.15
CA LYS A 151 -17.56 3.91 1.86
C LYS A 151 -17.60 5.45 1.78
N PRO A 152 -18.11 6.21 2.77
CA PRO A 152 -18.06 7.66 2.71
C PRO A 152 -16.63 8.18 2.64
N TRP A 153 -15.74 7.61 3.45
CA TRP A 153 -14.36 8.05 3.54
C TRP A 153 -13.55 7.69 2.29
N LEU A 154 -13.66 6.44 1.83
CA LEU A 154 -13.00 5.96 0.62
C LEU A 154 -13.46 6.72 -0.63
N THR A 155 -14.72 7.16 -0.65
CA THR A 155 -15.24 8.03 -1.72
C THR A 155 -14.58 9.40 -1.72
N VAL A 156 -14.45 10.03 -0.55
CA VAL A 156 -13.79 11.35 -0.41
C VAL A 156 -12.31 11.23 -0.77
N LEU A 157 -11.61 10.23 -0.23
CA LEU A 157 -10.19 9.99 -0.54
C LEU A 157 -10.00 9.71 -2.03
N GLY A 158 -10.79 8.81 -2.62
CA GLY A 158 -10.72 8.49 -4.04
C GLY A 158 -10.94 9.72 -4.92
N ARG A 159 -11.92 10.57 -4.59
CA ARG A 159 -12.17 11.86 -5.27
C ARG A 159 -10.99 12.83 -5.13
N GLY A 160 -10.38 12.89 -3.94
CA GLY A 160 -9.20 13.72 -3.70
C GLY A 160 -8.00 13.35 -4.56
N HIS A 161 -7.94 12.11 -5.04
CA HIS A 161 -6.89 11.62 -5.93
C HIS A 161 -7.22 11.76 -7.43
N VAL A 162 -8.39 12.29 -7.79
CA VAL A 162 -8.77 12.58 -9.18
C VAL A 162 -7.92 13.72 -9.73
N GLY A 163 -7.42 13.55 -10.95
CA GLY A 163 -6.55 14.53 -11.61
C GLY A 163 -5.06 14.27 -11.36
N PHE A 164 -4.71 13.44 -10.37
CA PHE A 164 -3.37 12.88 -10.25
C PHE A 164 -3.21 11.71 -11.22
N ARG A 165 -2.00 11.48 -11.73
CA ARG A 165 -1.69 10.40 -12.68
C ARG A 165 -1.56 9.04 -11.98
N ILE A 166 -2.53 8.70 -11.14
CA ILE A 166 -2.54 7.46 -10.36
C ILE A 166 -3.05 6.32 -11.23
N LYS A 167 -2.27 5.23 -11.26
CA LYS A 167 -2.55 4.03 -12.06
C LYS A 167 -2.94 2.89 -11.14
N SER A 168 -3.59 1.85 -11.67
CA SER A 168 -3.93 0.64 -10.93
C SER A 168 -2.74 0.08 -10.15
N LYS A 169 -1.56 0.03 -10.79
CA LYS A 169 -0.31 -0.41 -10.15
C LYS A 169 0.08 0.35 -8.88
N HIS A 170 -0.32 1.62 -8.72
CA HIS A 170 -0.01 2.38 -7.50
C HIS A 170 -0.88 1.91 -6.33
N TRP A 171 -2.13 1.53 -6.60
CA TRP A 171 -3.02 0.94 -5.59
C TRP A 171 -2.55 -0.45 -5.18
N ASP A 172 -2.05 -1.25 -6.13
CA ASP A 172 -1.40 -2.54 -5.84
C ASP A 172 -0.18 -2.33 -4.92
N SER A 173 0.69 -1.38 -5.27
CA SER A 173 1.84 -1.01 -4.42
C SER A 173 1.42 -0.52 -3.04
N PHE A 174 0.32 0.23 -2.91
CA PHE A 174 -0.21 0.62 -1.60
C PHE A 174 -0.62 -0.60 -0.77
N GLY A 175 -1.36 -1.55 -1.35
CA GLY A 175 -1.76 -2.78 -0.65
C GLY A 175 -0.57 -3.63 -0.20
N GLU A 176 0.47 -3.70 -1.04
CA GLU A 176 1.75 -4.35 -0.73
C GLU A 176 2.51 -3.63 0.39
N SER A 177 2.59 -2.30 0.35
CA SER A 177 3.28 -1.50 1.37
C SER A 177 2.62 -1.61 2.74
N VAL A 178 1.28 -1.64 2.81
CA VAL A 178 0.54 -1.90 4.04
C VAL A 178 0.93 -3.28 4.60
N LEU A 179 0.89 -4.31 3.75
CA LEU A 179 1.22 -5.68 4.16
C LEU A 179 2.67 -5.82 4.60
N ALA A 180 3.62 -5.23 3.87
CA ALA A 180 5.04 -5.25 4.21
C ALA A 180 5.29 -4.57 5.56
N THR A 181 4.70 -3.39 5.78
CA THR A 181 4.87 -2.61 7.01
C THR A 181 4.31 -3.35 8.23
N VAL A 182 3.11 -3.91 8.12
CA VAL A 182 2.51 -4.64 9.26
C VAL A 182 3.20 -5.98 9.53
N SER A 183 3.77 -6.61 8.50
CA SER A 183 4.44 -7.92 8.64
C SER A 183 5.65 -7.87 9.55
N ILE A 184 6.29 -6.71 9.72
CA ILE A 184 7.38 -6.48 10.70
C ILE A 184 6.92 -6.82 12.12
N TYR A 185 5.63 -6.65 12.41
CA TYR A 185 5.03 -6.87 13.73
C TYR A 185 4.30 -8.22 13.87
N ILE A 186 4.26 -9.01 12.79
CA ILE A 186 3.70 -10.35 12.81
C ILE A 186 4.81 -11.32 13.26
N GLY A 187 4.84 -11.58 14.56
CA GLY A 187 5.78 -12.54 15.14
C GLY A 187 5.67 -13.94 14.52
N PRO A 188 6.74 -14.75 14.58
CA PRO A 188 6.70 -16.14 14.14
C PRO A 188 5.74 -16.95 15.02
N GLY A 189 5.16 -18.01 14.47
CA GLY A 189 4.33 -18.96 15.22
C GLY A 189 3.18 -19.55 14.42
N ARG A 190 2.35 -20.35 15.10
CA ARG A 190 1.24 -21.10 14.48
C ARG A 190 0.23 -20.20 13.75
N GLN A 191 0.00 -18.99 14.24
CA GLN A 191 -0.95 -18.02 13.67
C GLN A 191 -0.35 -17.13 12.58
N HIS A 192 0.97 -17.23 12.30
CA HIS A 192 1.66 -16.31 11.39
C HIS A 192 1.01 -16.27 9.99
N LYS A 193 0.83 -17.44 9.35
CA LYS A 193 0.26 -17.55 8.01
C LYS A 193 -1.15 -16.96 7.91
N GLU A 194 -2.02 -17.29 8.87
CA GLU A 194 -3.39 -16.77 8.90
C GLU A 194 -3.43 -15.26 9.19
N THR A 195 -2.50 -14.75 10.01
CA THR A 195 -2.40 -13.31 10.30
C THR A 195 -1.98 -12.53 9.04
N VAL A 196 -0.97 -13.02 8.32
CA VAL A 196 -0.54 -12.42 7.03
C VAL A 196 -1.68 -12.45 6.02
N LYS A 197 -2.39 -13.58 5.91
CA LYS A 197 -3.55 -13.72 5.02
C LYS A 197 -4.67 -12.73 5.37
N ALA A 198 -4.99 -12.56 6.66
CA ALA A 198 -5.99 -11.60 7.11
C ALA A 198 -5.62 -10.16 6.72
N TRP A 199 -4.36 -9.76 6.92
CA TRP A 199 -3.87 -8.44 6.51
C TRP A 199 -3.85 -8.25 4.99
N MET A 200 -3.50 -9.30 4.24
CA MET A 200 -3.57 -9.27 2.78
C MET A 200 -5.00 -9.04 2.28
N LEU A 201 -6.00 -9.72 2.87
CA LEU A 201 -7.41 -9.49 2.52
C LEU A 201 -7.82 -8.04 2.81
N LEU A 202 -7.43 -7.51 3.98
CA LEU A 202 -7.74 -6.14 4.35
C LEU A 202 -7.06 -5.10 3.43
N SER A 203 -5.77 -5.27 3.14
CA SER A 203 -5.05 -4.31 2.30
C SER A 203 -5.50 -4.36 0.84
N SER A 204 -5.78 -5.56 0.30
CA SER A 204 -6.39 -5.71 -1.02
C SER A 204 -7.77 -5.06 -1.09
N PHE A 205 -8.61 -5.23 -0.06
CA PHE A 205 -9.90 -4.54 0.01
C PHE A 205 -9.74 -3.02 -0.10
N LEU A 206 -8.85 -2.43 0.71
CA LEU A 206 -8.65 -0.98 0.72
C LEU A 206 -8.12 -0.47 -0.62
N ALA A 207 -7.13 -1.15 -1.20
CA ALA A 207 -6.58 -0.83 -2.52
C ALA A 207 -7.64 -0.87 -3.63
N ASP A 208 -8.46 -1.93 -3.64
CA ASP A 208 -9.53 -2.11 -4.62
C ASP A 208 -10.58 -0.99 -4.53
N ARG A 209 -11.02 -0.67 -3.32
CA ARG A 209 -12.07 0.34 -3.10
C ARG A 209 -11.58 1.76 -3.38
N LEU A 210 -10.36 2.12 -2.96
CA LEU A 210 -9.74 3.40 -3.32
C LEU A 210 -9.54 3.52 -4.84
N GLY A 211 -9.03 2.46 -5.46
CA GLY A 211 -8.86 2.40 -6.91
C GLY A 211 -10.18 2.55 -7.67
N ALA A 212 -11.25 1.91 -7.20
CA ALA A 212 -12.58 2.07 -7.76
C ALA A 212 -13.11 3.49 -7.58
N ALA A 213 -13.05 4.04 -6.37
CA ALA A 213 -13.50 5.40 -6.06
C ALA A 213 -12.78 6.47 -6.89
N CYS A 214 -11.48 6.28 -7.15
CA CYS A 214 -10.69 7.17 -8.01
C CYS A 214 -11.12 7.13 -9.50
N ARG A 215 -11.68 6.02 -9.99
CA ARG A 215 -12.11 5.85 -11.39
C ARG A 215 -13.57 6.25 -11.63
N SER A 216 -14.43 6.06 -10.63
CA SER A 216 -15.89 6.20 -10.76
C SER A 216 -16.40 7.64 -10.89
N THR A 217 -15.53 8.65 -10.83
CA THR A 217 -15.91 10.07 -10.81
C THR A 217 -16.22 10.68 -12.18
N ASN A 218 -16.10 9.92 -13.28
CA ASN A 218 -16.51 10.40 -14.61
C ASN A 218 -18.04 10.56 -14.78
N LEU A 219 -18.85 10.38 -13.73
CA LEU A 219 -20.31 10.40 -13.80
C LEU A 219 -21.01 11.45 -12.92
N SER A 220 -20.29 12.33 -12.20
CA SER A 220 -20.93 13.36 -11.37
C SER A 220 -20.15 14.68 -11.38
N PRO A 221 -20.65 15.73 -12.07
CA PRO A 221 -20.00 17.02 -12.09
C PRO A 221 -20.30 17.78 -10.79
N MET A 222 -19.29 18.50 -10.29
CA MET A 222 -19.35 19.51 -9.21
C MET A 222 -19.53 19.03 -7.77
N VAL A 223 -18.40 18.67 -7.13
CA VAL A 223 -18.02 19.23 -5.82
C VAL A 223 -16.50 19.41 -5.81
N THR A 224 -16.01 20.60 -5.50
CA THR A 224 -14.58 20.92 -5.44
C THR A 224 -13.90 20.12 -4.31
N PRO A 225 -12.88 19.29 -4.61
CA PRO A 225 -12.30 18.34 -3.66
C PRO A 225 -11.55 18.98 -2.48
N ARG A 226 -11.16 20.26 -2.60
CA ARG A 226 -10.32 20.96 -1.61
C ARG A 226 -11.04 21.30 -0.30
N LEU A 227 -12.36 21.47 -0.33
CA LEU A 227 -13.13 21.87 0.85
C LEU A 227 -13.53 20.68 1.73
N GLN A 228 -13.79 19.50 1.15
CA GLN A 228 -14.28 18.34 1.90
C GLN A 228 -13.20 17.68 2.76
N LEU A 229 -11.93 17.70 2.35
CA LEU A 229 -10.84 17.16 3.16
C LEU A 229 -10.62 17.98 4.45
N MET A 230 -10.98 19.28 4.45
CA MET A 230 -10.82 20.14 5.63
C MET A 230 -11.99 20.03 6.62
N THR A 231 -13.14 19.46 6.23
CA THR A 231 -14.33 19.42 7.09
C THR A 231 -14.41 18.18 7.99
N PHE A 232 -13.70 17.10 7.65
CA PHE A 232 -13.65 15.88 8.48
C PHE A 232 -12.42 15.81 9.40
N VAL A 233 -11.54 16.82 9.33
CA VAL A 233 -10.41 16.99 10.24
C VAL A 233 -10.73 18.16 11.16
N GLN A 234 -11.58 17.92 12.15
CA GLN A 234 -11.55 18.70 13.37
C GLN A 234 -11.39 17.75 14.57
N PRO A 235 -10.58 18.14 15.57
CA PRO A 235 -10.21 17.31 16.71
C PRO A 235 -11.38 16.93 17.61
#